data_AF-X1LHN8-F1
#
_entry.id   AF-X1LHN8-F1
#
_cell.length_a   1.000
_cell.length_b   1.000
_cell.length_c   1.000
_cell.angle_alpha   90.00
_cell.angle_beta   90.00
_cell.angle_gamma   90.00
#
_symmetry.space_group_name_H-M   'P 1'
#
loop_
_entity.id
_entity.type
_entity.pdbx_description
1 polymer ?
#
loop_
_entity_poly.entity_id
_entity_poly.type
_entity_poly.pdbx_seq_one_letter_code
_entity_poly.pdbx_strand_id
1 'polypeptide(L)'
;MAKVPKTKENLKKCICMKCPSYTFACKMKSMPGNIILMMGDMSHKIHAEAMFCAYEKSSCIDEEKGCNCGSCDLFKEYELEKGYFCIVSDGK
;
A
#
# COMPACT_ATOMS: atom_id res chain seq x y z
N MET A 1 1.66 -13.44 -4.76
CA MET A 1 0.27 -13.62 -4.28
C MET A 1 0.07 -12.68 -3.10
N ALA A 2 -0.94 -11.81 -3.11
CA ALA A 2 -1.19 -10.90 -2.00
C ALA A 2 -1.48 -11.69 -0.71
N LYS A 3 -0.53 -11.71 0.24
CA LYS A 3 -0.70 -12.39 1.55
C LYS A 3 -1.77 -11.70 2.42
N VAL A 4 -2.04 -10.41 2.17
CA VAL A 4 -2.90 -9.59 3.04
C VAL A 4 -4.25 -9.29 2.36
N PRO A 5 -5.38 -9.65 2.98
CA PRO A 5 -6.71 -9.32 2.48
C PRO A 5 -6.95 -7.82 2.35
N LYS A 6 -7.58 -7.40 1.25
CA LYS A 6 -8.06 -6.04 1.05
C LYS A 6 -9.32 -5.82 1.91
N THR A 7 -9.16 -5.38 3.15
CA THR A 7 -10.28 -5.08 4.07
C THR A 7 -10.14 -3.66 4.63
N LYS A 8 -11.26 -3.05 5.04
CA LYS A 8 -11.24 -1.72 5.69
C LYS A 8 -10.41 -1.70 6.97
N GLU A 9 -10.33 -2.83 7.67
CA GLU A 9 -9.52 -2.98 8.86
C GLU A 9 -8.03 -2.91 8.52
N ASN A 10 -7.57 -3.72 7.57
CA ASN A 10 -6.17 -3.73 7.14
C ASN A 10 -5.77 -2.37 6.53
N LEU A 11 -6.69 -1.70 5.82
CA LEU A 11 -6.46 -0.35 5.29
C LEU A 11 -6.10 0.67 6.38
N LYS A 12 -6.71 0.58 7.56
CA LYS A 12 -6.45 1.48 8.68
C LYS A 12 -5.13 1.19 9.40
N LYS A 13 -4.67 -0.07 9.34
CA LYS A 13 -3.44 -0.52 10.02
C LYS A 13 -2.16 -0.16 9.26
N CYS A 14 -2.25 0.16 7.97
CA CYS A 14 -1.06 0.39 7.17
C CYS A 14 -0.71 1.87 7.00
N ILE A 15 0.58 2.15 7.11
CA ILE A 15 1.14 3.51 7.09
C ILE A 15 1.77 3.89 5.75
N CYS A 16 1.42 3.19 4.66
CA CYS A 16 2.04 3.34 3.34
C CYS A 16 2.01 4.78 2.83
N MET A 17 0.95 5.53 3.14
CA MET A 17 0.81 6.95 2.76
C MET A 17 1.85 7.88 3.41
N LYS A 18 2.57 7.40 4.45
CA LYS A 18 3.68 8.09 5.11
C LYS A 18 5.05 7.70 4.56
N CYS A 19 5.10 6.80 3.57
CA CYS A 19 6.33 6.37 2.95
C CYS A 19 7.10 7.56 2.36
N PRO A 20 8.41 7.72 2.66
CA PRO A 20 9.21 8.81 2.12
C PRO A 20 9.28 8.82 0.58
N SER A 21 9.29 7.64 -0.02
CA SER A 21 9.22 7.47 -1.48
C SER A 21 7.83 7.82 -2.06
N TYR A 22 6.80 7.88 -1.22
CA TYR A 22 5.45 8.27 -1.62
C TYR A 22 5.29 9.78 -1.61
N THR A 23 5.74 10.41 -2.69
CA THR A 23 5.78 11.86 -2.82
C THR A 23 4.38 12.50 -2.78
N PHE A 24 4.35 13.81 -2.56
CA PHE A 24 3.10 14.58 -2.62
C PHE A 24 2.36 14.43 -3.96
N ALA A 25 3.11 14.33 -5.07
CA ALA A 25 2.54 14.08 -6.39
C ALA A 25 1.78 12.74 -6.44
N CYS A 26 2.33 11.70 -5.81
CA CYS A 26 1.65 10.41 -5.71
C CYS A 26 0.37 10.49 -4.87
N LYS A 27 0.41 11.18 -3.74
CA LYS A 27 -0.78 11.45 -2.91
C LYS A 27 -1.90 12.10 -3.73
N MET A 28 -1.58 13.12 -4.52
CA MET A 28 -2.57 13.79 -5.37
C MET A 28 -3.13 12.90 -6.48
N LYS A 29 -2.28 12.12 -7.16
CA LYS A 29 -2.73 11.17 -8.20
C LYS A 29 -3.63 10.06 -7.65
N SER A 30 -3.37 9.60 -6.43
CA SER A 30 -4.10 8.52 -5.77
C SER A 30 -5.39 8.94 -5.05
N MET A 31 -5.58 10.25 -4.83
CA MET A 31 -6.68 10.79 -4.03
C MET A 31 -8.08 10.36 -4.53
N PRO A 32 -8.36 10.33 -5.86
CA PRO A 32 -9.65 9.85 -6.36
C PRO A 32 -9.91 8.39 -6.00
N GLY A 33 -8.90 7.53 -6.16
CA GLY A 33 -9.00 6.09 -5.86
C GLY A 33 -9.16 5.83 -4.36
N ASN A 34 -8.41 6.54 -3.51
CA ASN A 34 -8.50 6.40 -2.06
C ASN A 34 -9.85 6.87 -1.50
N ILE A 35 -10.46 7.92 -2.04
CA ILE A 35 -11.80 8.37 -1.63
C ILE A 35 -12.84 7.30 -1.93
N ILE A 36 -12.77 6.68 -3.12
CA ILE A 36 -13.70 5.60 -3.51
C ILE A 36 -13.51 4.38 -2.60
N LEU A 37 -12.25 4.02 -2.29
CA LEU A 37 -11.92 2.93 -1.36
C LEU A 37 -12.50 3.17 0.04
N MET A 38 -12.53 4.42 0.49
CA MET A 38 -13.08 4.82 1.80
C MET A 38 -14.61 4.90 1.82
N MET A 39 -15.25 5.30 0.72
CA MET A 39 -16.72 5.49 0.63
C MET A 39 -17.50 4.19 0.44
N GLY A 40 -16.84 3.10 0.08
CA GLY A 40 -17.44 1.77 0.15
C GLY A 40 -17.90 1.26 -1.21
N ASP A 41 -16.95 0.72 -1.97
CA ASP A 41 -17.16 -0.54 -2.67
C ASP A 41 -15.80 -1.14 -2.98
N MET A 42 -15.42 -2.20 -2.25
CA MET A 42 -14.19 -2.95 -2.51
C MET A 42 -14.34 -3.84 -3.76
N SER A 43 -15.53 -3.84 -4.38
CA SER A 43 -15.90 -4.69 -5.51
C SER A 43 -15.40 -4.17 -6.86
N HIS A 44 -15.10 -2.86 -6.96
CA HIS A 44 -14.44 -2.32 -8.14
C HIS A 44 -12.94 -2.58 -8.05
N LYS A 45 -12.33 -3.00 -9.16
CA LYS A 45 -10.89 -3.28 -9.37
C LYS A 45 -10.01 -2.03 -9.18
N ILE A 46 -10.13 -1.36 -8.05
CA ILE A 46 -9.43 -0.14 -7.71
C ILE A 46 -8.16 -0.54 -6.97
N HIS A 47 -7.05 -0.01 -7.46
CA HIS A 47 -5.75 -0.14 -6.81
C HIS A 47 -5.83 0.54 -5.44
N ALA A 48 -5.68 -0.24 -4.36
CA ALA A 48 -5.71 0.24 -2.99
C ALA A 48 -4.35 0.85 -2.62
N GLU A 49 -4.04 2.00 -3.21
CA GLU A 49 -2.74 2.66 -3.09
C GLU A 49 -2.34 2.91 -1.63
N ALA A 50 -3.30 3.14 -0.73
CA ALA A 50 -3.03 3.28 0.70
C ALA A 50 -2.46 2.02 1.40
N MET A 51 -2.41 0.86 0.75
CA MET A 51 -1.93 -0.41 1.32
C MET A 51 -0.76 -1.04 0.56
N PHE A 52 -0.12 -0.37 -0.41
CA PHE A 52 0.85 -1.03 -1.29
C PHE A 52 1.97 -1.81 -0.55
N CYS A 53 2.31 -1.42 0.68
CA CYS A 53 3.31 -2.13 1.49
C CYS A 53 2.90 -3.55 1.94
N ALA A 54 1.65 -3.95 1.76
CA ALA A 54 1.10 -5.18 2.32
C ALA A 54 0.54 -6.15 1.27
N TYR A 55 0.20 -5.67 0.06
CA TYR A 55 -0.54 -6.51 -0.89
C TYR A 55 -0.14 -6.38 -2.38
N GLU A 56 0.21 -5.19 -2.88
CA GLU A 56 0.65 -5.00 -4.28
C GLU A 56 1.51 -3.74 -4.45
N LYS A 57 2.37 -3.68 -5.49
CA LYS A 57 3.25 -2.51 -5.71
C LYS A 57 2.47 -1.22 -5.88
N SER A 58 3.05 -0.11 -5.46
CA SER A 58 2.50 1.21 -5.73
C SER A 58 2.41 1.45 -7.24
N SER A 59 1.32 2.08 -7.69
CA SER A 59 1.20 2.50 -9.09
C SER A 59 1.96 3.80 -9.38
N CYS A 60 2.51 4.44 -8.34
CA CYS A 60 3.19 5.73 -8.44
C CYS A 60 4.67 5.70 -8.03
N ILE A 61 5.07 4.80 -7.12
CA ILE A 61 6.48 4.67 -6.73
C ILE A 61 7.20 3.78 -7.75
N ASP A 62 8.09 4.38 -8.51
CA ASP A 62 8.96 3.73 -9.49
C ASP A 62 10.45 3.79 -9.09
N GLU A 63 10.81 4.62 -8.11
CA GLU A 63 12.18 4.79 -7.64
C GLU A 63 12.49 3.99 -6.36
N GLU A 64 13.67 3.36 -6.31
CA GLU A 64 14.16 2.61 -5.15
C GLU A 64 14.74 3.54 -4.07
N LYS A 65 13.89 4.42 -3.52
CA LYS A 65 14.25 5.37 -2.45
C LYS A 65 13.95 4.85 -1.04
N GLY A 66 13.53 3.59 -0.92
CA GLY A 66 13.21 2.93 0.34
C GLY A 66 11.85 3.36 0.92
N CYS A 67 11.26 2.50 1.73
CA CYS A 67 9.94 2.75 2.32
C CYS A 67 9.87 2.22 3.75
N ASN A 68 9.01 2.81 4.57
CA ASN A 68 8.77 2.39 5.95
C ASN A 68 7.78 1.20 6.04
N CYS A 69 7.71 0.35 5.02
CA CYS A 69 6.78 -0.79 4.97
C CYS A 69 6.96 -1.74 6.17
N GLY A 70 8.19 -1.94 6.65
CA GLY A 70 8.48 -2.77 7.83
C GLY A 70 7.91 -2.24 9.14
N SER A 71 7.45 -0.98 9.17
CA SER A 71 6.77 -0.37 10.31
C SER A 71 5.24 -0.37 10.18
N CYS A 72 4.68 -0.99 9.13
CA CYS A 72 3.23 -1.24 9.06
C CYS A 72 2.87 -2.41 9.97
N ASP A 73 1.81 -2.30 10.78
CA ASP A 73 1.41 -3.36 11.70
C ASP A 73 1.11 -4.68 10.98
N LEU A 74 0.59 -4.61 9.76
CA LEU A 74 0.34 -5.77 8.90
C LEU A 74 1.61 -6.52 8.52
N PHE A 75 2.76 -5.84 8.46
CA PHE A 75 4.04 -6.47 8.18
C PHE A 75 4.39 -7.50 9.26
N LYS A 76 4.08 -7.18 10.52
CA LYS A 76 4.25 -8.10 11.66
C LYS A 76 3.12 -9.11 11.76
N GLU A 77 1.87 -8.67 11.61
CA GLU A 77 0.68 -9.55 11.74
C GLU A 77 0.65 -10.67 10.68
N TYR A 78 1.16 -10.41 9.48
CA TYR A 78 1.17 -11.37 8.36
C TYR A 78 2.56 -11.94 8.06
N GLU A 79 3.53 -11.71 8.94
CA GLU A 79 4.90 -12.22 8.83
C GLU A 79 5.48 -11.97 7.42
N LEU A 80 5.40 -10.71 6.98
CA LEU A 80 5.97 -10.31 5.71
C LEU A 80 7.49 -10.26 5.87
N GLU A 81 8.21 -11.11 5.15
CA GLU A 81 9.67 -11.23 5.30
C GLU A 81 10.45 -10.31 4.36
N LYS A 82 9.79 -9.81 3.31
CA LYS A 82 10.44 -9.11 2.20
C LYS A 82 10.36 -7.59 2.32
N GLY A 83 11.35 -6.90 1.76
CA GLY A 83 11.35 -5.45 1.66
C GLY A 83 10.68 -4.96 0.39
N TYR A 84 10.52 -3.64 0.25
CA TYR A 84 10.25 -3.00 -1.05
C TYR A 84 8.93 -3.40 -1.74
N PHE A 85 7.91 -3.75 -0.95
CA PHE A 85 6.55 -3.95 -1.46
C PHE A 85 6.00 -2.73 -2.23
N CYS A 86 6.55 -1.54 -2.01
CA CYS A 86 6.21 -0.34 -2.78
C CYS A 86 6.59 -0.41 -4.26
N ILE A 87 7.59 -1.20 -4.66
CA ILE A 87 8.08 -1.30 -6.05
C ILE A 87 7.87 -2.69 -6.67
N VAL A 88 7.76 -3.75 -5.86
CA VAL A 88 7.57 -5.14 -6.31
C VAL A 88 6.43 -5.79 -5.55
N SER A 89 5.50 -6.42 -6.26
CA SER A 89 4.23 -6.92 -5.69
C SER A 89 4.38 -8.03 -4.63
N ASP A 90 5.48 -8.78 -4.64
CA ASP A 90 5.80 -9.79 -3.63
C ASP A 90 6.99 -9.38 -2.75
N GLY A 91 7.44 -8.12 -2.85
CA GLY A 91 8.69 -7.64 -2.24
C GLY A 91 9.95 -8.24 -2.90
N LYS A 92 11.12 -7.67 -2.58
CA LYS A 92 12.44 -8.25 -2.93
C LYS A 92 12.91 -9.13 -1.78
#